data_AF-A0A7S2MFS0-F1
#
_entry.id   AF-A0A7S2MFS0-F1
#
_cell.length_a   1.000
_cell.length_b   1.000
_cell.length_c   1.000
_cell.angle_alpha   90.00
_cell.angle_beta   90.00
_cell.angle_gamma   90.00
#
_symmetry.space_group_name_H-M   'P 1'
#
loop_
_entity.id
_entity.type
_entity.pdbx_description
1 polymer ?
#
loop_
_entity_poly.entity_id
_entity_poly.type
_entity_poly.pdbx_seq_one_letter_code
_entity_poly.pdbx_strand_id
1 'polypeptide(L)'
;ADYPEEAASYENCTVVPRRFAAVDALGHLFCTDLCWIGESAGGIVQIALDHGIKVAKWFEHLGQNGCSYLNRLAGPHFLEPQCGWFFVNYATSAALEEVLRCDVSMAKQLEQIRSGLHGRPGCPADIVFDYREQLRPGTELL
;
A
#
# COMPACT_ATOMS: atom_id res chain seq x y z
N ALA A 1 -6.24 4.40 8.26
CA ALA A 1 -5.02 4.47 9.09
C ALA A 1 -4.53 5.90 9.04
N ASP A 2 -4.24 6.49 10.20
CA ASP A 2 -3.67 7.84 10.25
C ASP A 2 -2.15 7.67 10.12
N TYR A 3 -1.55 8.23 9.07
CA TYR A 3 -0.12 8.14 8.76
C TYR A 3 0.55 9.51 8.99
N PRO A 4 0.58 10.02 10.24
CA PRO A 4 0.95 11.40 10.51
C PRO A 4 2.42 11.69 10.19
N GLU A 5 3.31 10.71 10.38
CA GLU A 5 4.74 10.88 10.09
C GLU A 5 5.02 10.89 8.58
N GLU A 6 4.42 9.96 7.83
CA GLU A 6 4.57 9.90 6.37
C GLU A 6 3.91 11.11 5.70
N ALA A 7 2.74 11.52 6.20
CA ALA A 7 2.09 12.76 5.76
C ALA A 7 2.95 13.98 6.08
N ALA A 8 3.52 14.09 7.29
CA ALA A 8 4.41 15.19 7.64
C ALA A 8 5.68 15.21 6.78
N SER A 9 6.25 14.04 6.47
CA SER A 9 7.39 13.91 5.54
C SER A 9 7.03 14.40 4.15
N TYR A 10 5.85 14.01 3.64
CA TYR A 10 5.31 14.54 2.39
C TYR A 10 5.18 16.07 2.45
N GLU A 11 4.55 16.62 3.48
CA GLU A 11 4.32 18.08 3.59
C GLU A 11 5.63 18.87 3.64
N ASN A 12 6.66 18.33 4.30
CA ASN A 12 7.97 18.98 4.44
C ASN A 12 8.90 18.81 3.22
N CYS A 13 8.53 17.99 2.22
CA CYS A 13 9.37 17.71 1.06
C CYS A 13 9.44 18.88 0.06
N THR A 14 10.60 19.48 -0.18
CA THR A 14 10.71 20.63 -1.11
C THR A 14 10.79 20.23 -2.59
N VAL A 15 10.88 18.94 -2.91
CA VAL A 15 11.02 18.43 -4.28
C VAL A 15 9.65 18.30 -4.95
N VAL A 16 9.57 18.72 -6.21
CA VAL A 16 8.35 18.68 -7.04
C VAL A 16 8.63 18.13 -8.45
N PRO A 17 7.74 17.29 -9.03
CA PRO A 17 6.44 16.88 -8.48
C PRO A 17 6.57 15.90 -7.29
N ARG A 18 5.65 16.01 -6.32
CA ARG A 18 5.52 15.07 -5.19
C ARG A 18 4.08 14.57 -5.08
N ARG A 19 3.93 13.30 -4.73
CA ARG A 19 2.64 12.63 -4.56
C ARG A 19 2.68 11.78 -3.31
N PHE A 20 1.56 11.74 -2.60
CA PHE A 20 1.34 10.92 -1.43
C PHE A 20 0.06 10.12 -1.63
N ALA A 21 0.13 8.85 -1.28
CA ALA A 21 -0.94 7.91 -1.51
C ALA A 21 -0.96 6.92 -0.34
N ALA A 22 -2.03 6.96 0.45
CA ALA A 22 -2.27 6.02 1.53
C ALA A 22 -3.48 5.14 1.20
N VAL A 23 -3.40 3.86 1.54
CA VAL A 23 -4.51 2.92 1.38
C VAL A 23 -5.01 2.53 2.76
N ASP A 24 -6.31 2.71 2.98
CA ASP A 24 -6.93 2.27 4.23
C ASP A 24 -7.12 0.74 4.25
N ALA A 25 -7.16 0.19 5.46
CA ALA A 25 -7.39 -1.24 5.73
C ALA A 25 -6.36 -2.21 5.12
N LEU A 26 -5.14 -1.74 4.84
CA LEU A 26 -4.00 -2.58 4.49
C LEU A 26 -2.91 -2.47 5.55
N GLY A 27 -2.23 -3.59 5.82
CA GLY A 27 -1.12 -3.63 6.77
C GLY A 27 0.21 -3.21 6.14
N HIS A 28 1.19 -2.83 6.94
CA HIS A 28 2.50 -2.30 6.49
C HIS A 28 3.21 -3.16 5.42
N LEU A 29 3.00 -4.47 5.43
CA LEU A 29 3.64 -5.42 4.51
C LEU A 29 2.77 -5.82 3.32
N PHE A 30 1.63 -5.15 3.10
CA PHE A 30 0.67 -5.53 2.07
C PHE A 30 1.29 -5.57 0.67
N CYS A 31 2.35 -4.80 0.40
CA CYS A 31 3.05 -4.76 -0.88
C CYS A 31 4.14 -5.84 -1.03
N THR A 32 4.24 -6.79 -0.09
CA THR A 32 5.25 -7.84 -0.08
C THR A 32 4.63 -9.24 -0.10
N ASP A 33 5.36 -10.21 -0.64
CA ASP A 33 4.94 -11.62 -0.62
C ASP A 33 4.98 -12.25 0.78
N LEU A 34 5.58 -11.57 1.79
CA LEU A 34 5.71 -12.09 3.15
C LEU A 34 4.36 -12.45 3.77
N CYS A 35 3.30 -11.72 3.41
CA CYS A 35 1.96 -11.98 3.90
C CYS A 35 1.32 -13.24 3.31
N TRP A 36 1.80 -13.73 2.16
CA TRP A 36 1.32 -14.96 1.53
C TRP A 36 2.14 -16.20 1.89
N ILE A 37 3.37 -16.03 2.36
CA ILE A 37 4.23 -17.16 2.72
C ILE A 37 3.55 -17.95 3.84
N GLY A 38 3.26 -19.21 3.54
CA GLY A 38 2.71 -20.13 4.52
C GLY A 38 1.28 -19.84 4.93
N GLU A 39 0.47 -19.18 4.09
CA GLU A 39 -0.94 -18.88 4.37
C GLU A 39 -1.72 -20.09 4.92
N SER A 40 -1.59 -21.26 4.29
CA SER A 40 -2.23 -22.50 4.76
C SER A 40 -1.70 -23.05 6.09
N ALA A 41 -0.58 -22.54 6.57
CA ALA A 41 0.09 -22.92 7.81
C ALA A 41 0.00 -21.80 8.89
N GLY A 42 -0.87 -20.81 8.72
CA GLY A 42 -1.02 -19.70 9.66
C GLY A 42 -0.06 -18.52 9.42
N GLY A 43 0.65 -18.53 8.30
CA GLY A 43 1.56 -17.47 7.87
C GLY A 43 3.00 -17.65 8.37
N ILE A 44 3.91 -16.82 7.85
CA ILE A 44 5.36 -16.90 8.12
C ILE A 44 5.71 -16.81 9.62
N VAL A 45 4.92 -16.08 10.41
CA VAL A 45 5.12 -15.96 11.86
C VAL A 45 4.83 -17.30 12.56
N GLN A 46 3.72 -17.96 12.22
CA GLN A 46 3.36 -19.24 12.81
C GLN A 46 4.40 -20.31 12.45
N ILE A 47 4.85 -20.34 11.18
CA ILE A 47 5.94 -21.21 10.74
C ILE A 47 7.22 -20.96 11.58
N ALA A 48 7.60 -19.70 11.79
CA ALA A 48 8.81 -19.38 12.56
C ALA A 48 8.69 -19.85 14.03
N LEU A 49 7.51 -19.73 14.63
CA LEU A 49 7.23 -20.22 15.98
C LEU A 49 7.31 -21.75 16.05
N ASP A 50 6.67 -22.45 15.10
CA ASP A 50 6.63 -23.91 15.03
C ASP A 50 8.02 -24.54 14.87
N HIS A 51 8.95 -23.82 14.23
CA HIS A 51 10.33 -24.24 14.03
C HIS A 51 11.31 -23.74 15.11
N GLY A 52 10.82 -23.11 16.18
CA GLY A 52 11.66 -22.67 17.31
C GLY A 52 12.65 -21.56 16.95
N ILE A 53 12.36 -20.74 15.93
CA ILE A 53 13.20 -19.60 15.58
C ILE A 53 13.17 -18.61 16.75
N LYS A 54 14.32 -18.39 17.39
CA LYS A 54 14.44 -17.57 18.61
C LYS A 54 13.88 -16.14 18.46
N VAL A 55 13.92 -15.62 17.23
CA VAL A 55 13.45 -14.27 16.91
C VAL A 55 11.99 -14.21 16.45
N ALA A 56 11.27 -15.33 16.34
CA ALA A 56 9.90 -15.39 15.83
C ALA A 56 8.93 -14.44 16.57
N LYS A 57 9.11 -14.27 17.87
CA LYS A 57 8.30 -13.31 18.67
C LYS A 57 8.48 -11.86 18.25
N TRP A 58 9.66 -11.47 17.75
CA TRP A 58 9.87 -10.12 17.20
C TRP A 58 9.13 -9.94 15.86
N PHE A 59 8.89 -11.03 15.13
CA PHE A 59 8.09 -11.04 13.91
C PHE A 59 6.58 -11.07 14.18
N GLU A 60 6.11 -11.31 15.42
CA GLU A 60 4.68 -11.22 15.74
C GLU A 60 4.12 -9.84 15.42
N HIS A 61 4.89 -8.77 15.67
CA HIS A 61 4.48 -7.41 15.34
C HIS A 61 4.36 -7.19 13.82
N LEU A 62 5.25 -7.80 13.03
CA LEU A 62 5.16 -7.82 11.56
C LEU A 62 3.91 -8.57 11.10
N GLY A 63 3.56 -9.68 11.75
CA GLY A 63 2.30 -10.40 11.50
C GLY A 63 1.05 -9.59 11.86
N GLN A 64 1.08 -8.85 12.97
CA GLN A 64 -0.07 -8.10 13.50
C GLN A 64 -0.33 -6.77 12.77
N ASN A 65 0.73 -6.05 12.38
CA ASN A 65 0.60 -4.76 11.70
C ASN A 65 0.85 -4.82 10.19
N GLY A 66 1.41 -5.92 9.69
CA GLY A 66 1.67 -6.14 8.28
C GLY A 66 0.67 -7.07 7.60
N CYS A 67 0.39 -8.23 8.23
CA CYS A 67 -0.28 -9.36 7.59
C CYS A 67 -1.49 -9.90 8.37
N SER A 68 -2.14 -9.08 9.20
CA SER A 68 -3.23 -9.54 10.08
C SER A 68 -4.51 -9.94 9.35
N TYR A 69 -4.55 -9.92 8.01
CA TYR A 69 -5.61 -10.53 7.22
C TYR A 69 -5.74 -12.04 7.51
N LEU A 70 -4.63 -12.72 7.85
CA LEU A 70 -4.60 -14.12 8.31
C LEU A 70 -4.96 -14.28 9.78
N ASN A 71 -4.80 -13.24 10.59
CA ASN A 71 -4.90 -13.31 12.04
C ASN A 71 -6.11 -12.53 12.56
N ARG A 72 -7.30 -12.98 12.13
CA ARG A 72 -8.61 -12.34 12.39
C ARG A 72 -8.97 -12.12 13.87
N LEU A 73 -8.23 -12.72 14.81
CA LEU A 73 -8.54 -12.65 16.24
C LEU A 73 -7.58 -11.77 17.05
N ALA A 74 -6.47 -11.30 16.46
CA ALA A 74 -5.37 -10.69 17.23
C ALA A 74 -4.84 -9.34 16.66
N GLY A 75 -5.51 -8.74 15.68
CA GLY A 75 -5.10 -7.47 15.08
C GLY A 75 -6.21 -6.77 14.30
N PRO A 76 -5.94 -5.59 13.72
CA PRO A 76 -6.87 -4.93 12.81
C PRO A 76 -7.19 -5.86 11.63
N HIS A 77 -8.46 -5.89 11.21
CA HIS A 77 -8.89 -6.65 10.05
C HIS A 77 -8.42 -5.96 8.77
N PHE A 78 -7.24 -6.36 8.26
CA PHE A 78 -6.78 -5.92 6.96
C PHE A 78 -7.41 -6.74 5.83
N LEU A 79 -7.51 -6.13 4.66
CA LEU A 79 -7.85 -6.82 3.43
C LEU A 79 -6.70 -7.72 2.98
N GLU A 80 -7.01 -8.65 2.08
CA GLU A 80 -6.00 -9.49 1.45
C GLU A 80 -4.98 -8.60 0.67
N PRO A 81 -3.67 -8.92 0.71
CA PRO A 81 -2.61 -8.10 0.11
C PRO A 81 -2.86 -7.72 -1.36
N GLN A 82 -3.44 -8.65 -2.12
CA GLN A 82 -3.83 -8.48 -3.53
C GLN A 82 -4.72 -7.26 -3.80
N CYS A 83 -5.49 -6.80 -2.80
CA CYS A 83 -6.33 -5.61 -2.92
C CYS A 83 -5.49 -4.32 -2.98
N GLY A 84 -4.31 -4.30 -2.35
CA GLY A 84 -3.38 -3.18 -2.44
C GLY A 84 -2.43 -3.23 -3.62
N TRP A 85 -2.09 -4.43 -4.11
CA TRP A 85 -1.11 -4.58 -5.19
C TRP A 85 -1.50 -3.87 -6.47
N PHE A 86 -2.78 -3.91 -6.82
CA PHE A 86 -3.26 -3.24 -8.02
C PHE A 86 -3.01 -1.74 -7.94
N PHE A 87 -3.33 -1.13 -6.80
CA PHE A 87 -3.05 0.27 -6.55
C PHE A 87 -1.54 0.58 -6.60
N VAL A 88 -0.72 -0.18 -5.87
CA VAL A 88 0.74 0.05 -5.84
C VAL A 88 1.35 -0.06 -7.23
N ASN A 89 1.00 -1.10 -7.98
CA ASN A 89 1.50 -1.30 -9.33
C ASN A 89 1.04 -0.18 -10.27
N TYR A 90 -0.23 0.22 -10.19
CA TYR A 90 -0.77 1.32 -11.00
C TYR A 90 -0.08 2.64 -10.65
N ALA A 91 -0.07 3.02 -9.37
CA ALA A 91 0.50 4.28 -8.89
C ALA A 91 2.00 4.39 -9.20
N THR A 92 2.74 3.30 -8.96
CA THR A 92 4.19 3.26 -9.25
C THR A 92 4.43 3.34 -10.75
N SER A 93 3.70 2.59 -11.57
CA SER A 93 3.85 2.64 -13.03
C SER A 93 3.51 4.02 -13.57
N ALA A 94 2.42 4.64 -13.11
CA ALA A 94 2.02 5.99 -13.52
C ALA A 94 3.09 7.03 -13.19
N ALA A 95 3.69 6.97 -11.99
CA ALA A 95 4.77 7.86 -11.60
C ALA A 95 6.06 7.62 -12.43
N LEU A 96 6.39 6.36 -12.74
CA LEU A 96 7.54 6.02 -13.57
C LEU A 96 7.35 6.45 -15.03
N GLU A 97 6.17 6.27 -15.61
CA GLU A 97 5.85 6.71 -16.97
C GLU A 97 5.95 8.24 -17.11
N GLU A 98 5.45 8.99 -16.13
CA GLU A 98 5.59 10.45 -16.11
C GLU A 98 7.05 10.89 -16.08
N VAL A 99 7.87 10.31 -15.20
CA VAL A 99 9.25 10.78 -14.98
C VAL A 99 10.23 10.25 -16.03
N LEU A 100 10.11 8.97 -16.39
CA LEU A 100 11.07 8.31 -17.28
C LEU A 100 10.69 8.40 -18.75
N ARG A 101 9.40 8.56 -19.05
CA ARG A 101 8.88 8.61 -20.43
C ARG A 101 8.24 9.94 -20.79
N CYS A 102 8.19 10.90 -19.86
CA CYS A 102 7.53 12.18 -20.04
C CYS A 102 6.04 12.04 -20.43
N ASP A 103 5.40 10.92 -20.07
CA ASP A 103 3.99 10.65 -20.36
C ASP A 103 3.14 10.87 -19.11
N VAL A 104 2.41 11.98 -19.10
CA VAL A 104 1.55 12.39 -17.98
C VAL A 104 0.18 11.72 -17.97
N SER A 105 -0.20 10.99 -19.03
CA SER A 105 -1.58 10.51 -19.23
C SER A 105 -2.07 9.58 -18.11
N MET A 106 -1.19 8.72 -17.61
CA MET A 106 -1.45 7.82 -16.49
C MET A 106 -1.41 8.55 -15.14
N ALA A 107 -0.47 9.48 -14.97
CA ALA A 107 -0.35 10.25 -13.73
C ALA A 107 -1.57 11.15 -13.49
N LYS A 108 -2.15 11.75 -14.55
CA LYS A 108 -3.42 12.51 -14.49
C LYS A 108 -4.58 11.69 -13.92
N GLN A 109 -4.58 10.37 -14.10
CA GLN A 109 -5.65 9.50 -13.61
C GLN A 109 -5.51 9.15 -12.13
N LEU A 110 -4.36 9.41 -11.50
CA LEU A 110 -4.14 9.14 -10.07
C LEU A 110 -5.10 9.92 -9.17
N GLU A 111 -5.49 11.13 -9.58
CA GLU A 111 -6.51 11.92 -8.87
C GLU A 111 -7.87 11.21 -8.79
N GLN A 112 -8.18 10.36 -9.79
CA GLN A 112 -9.45 9.65 -9.93
C GLN A 112 -9.41 8.23 -9.34
N ILE A 113 -8.26 7.82 -8.80
CA ILE A 113 -8.03 6.47 -8.27
C ILE A 113 -8.95 6.14 -7.08
N ARG A 114 -9.49 7.17 -6.41
CA ARG A 114 -10.46 7.07 -5.31
C ARG A 114 -11.81 6.45 -5.72
N SER A 115 -12.19 6.52 -7.00
CA SER A 115 -13.52 6.10 -7.48
C SER A 115 -13.51 5.24 -8.75
N GLY A 116 -12.39 5.17 -9.46
CA GLY A 116 -12.31 4.61 -10.81
C GLY A 116 -11.56 3.29 -10.97
N LEU A 117 -10.79 2.83 -9.98
CA LEU A 117 -10.15 1.51 -10.08
C LEU A 117 -11.21 0.44 -9.84
N HIS A 118 -11.77 -0.09 -10.93
CA HIS A 118 -12.64 -1.25 -10.89
C HIS A 118 -11.99 -2.35 -10.04
N GLY A 119 -12.57 -2.61 -8.87
CA GLY A 119 -12.07 -3.58 -7.91
C GLY A 119 -11.83 -4.92 -8.59
N ARG A 120 -10.67 -5.50 -8.35
CA ARG A 120 -10.41 -6.90 -8.70
C ARG A 120 -11.47 -7.79 -8.02
N PRO A 121 -11.88 -8.92 -8.62
CA PRO A 121 -12.76 -9.88 -7.96
C PRO A 121 -12.21 -10.23 -6.57
N GLY A 122 -13.02 -10.05 -5.52
CA GLY A 122 -12.64 -10.34 -4.13
C GLY A 122 -12.20 -9.12 -3.29
N CYS A 123 -12.07 -7.93 -3.89
CA CYS A 123 -11.77 -6.70 -3.16
C CYS A 123 -13.02 -5.79 -3.06
N PRO A 124 -13.23 -5.09 -1.93
CA PRO A 124 -14.33 -4.14 -1.81
C PRO A 124 -14.23 -3.06 -2.89
N ALA A 125 -15.38 -2.63 -3.42
CA ALA A 125 -15.43 -1.57 -4.45
C ALA A 125 -15.14 -0.18 -3.87
N ASP A 126 -15.13 -0.05 -2.55
CA ASP A 126 -15.01 1.17 -1.77
C ASP A 126 -13.69 1.24 -0.98
N ILE A 127 -12.62 0.60 -1.46
CA ILE A 127 -11.29 0.79 -0.88
C ILE A 127 -10.96 2.28 -0.90
N VAL A 128 -10.73 2.82 0.29
CA VAL A 128 -10.46 4.24 0.47
C VAL A 128 -8.98 4.51 0.27
N PHE A 129 -8.69 5.46 -0.63
CA PHE A 129 -7.36 5.98 -0.87
C PHE A 129 -7.29 7.44 -0.41
N ASP A 130 -6.33 7.79 0.44
CA ASP A 130 -5.97 9.19 0.66
C ASP A 130 -4.84 9.57 -0.29
N TYR A 131 -5.20 10.26 -1.37
CA TYR A 131 -4.27 10.79 -2.36
C TYR A 131 -4.10 12.30 -2.22
N ARG A 132 -2.84 12.76 -2.25
CA ARG A 132 -2.43 14.16 -2.22
C ARG A 132 -1.32 14.38 -3.25
N GLU A 133 -1.34 15.53 -3.90
CA GLU A 133 -0.28 15.88 -4.86
C GLU A 133 0.09 17.35 -4.83
N GLN A 134 1.34 17.62 -5.23
CA GLN A 134 1.83 18.97 -5.47
C GLN A 134 2.74 18.98 -6.70
N LEU A 135 2.35 19.81 -7.67
CA LEU A 135 3.03 19.98 -8.95
C LEU A 135 3.81 21.30 -9.00
N ARG A 136 4.70 21.44 -9.99
CA ARG A 136 5.41 22.71 -10.24
C ARG A 136 4.45 23.77 -10.80
N PRO A 137 4.49 25.03 -10.32
CA PRO A 137 3.75 26.12 -10.93
C PRO A 137 4.15 26.26 -12.40
N GLY A 138 3.17 26.26 -13.32
CA GLY A 138 3.41 26.37 -14.76
C GLY A 138 3.43 25.05 -15.53
N THR A 139 3.23 23.91 -14.87
CA THR A 139 2.89 22.66 -15.56
C THR A 139 1.38 22.63 -15.79
N GLU A 140 0.87 23.54 -16.62
CA GLU A 140 -0.38 23.22 -17.31
C GLU A 140 -0.07 21.98 -18.15
N LEU A 141 -0.70 20.90 -17.71
CA LEU A 141 -0.64 19.56 -18.25
C LEU A 141 -1.02 19.60 -19.75
N LEU A 142 -0.02 19.78 -20.62
CA LEU A 142 -0.13 19.54 -22.07
C LEU A 142 -0.77 18.17 -22.35
#